data_AF-A0A7S1ACS1-F1
#
_entry.id   AF-A0A7S1ACS1-F1
#
_cell.length_a   1.000
_cell.length_b   1.000
_cell.length_c   1.000
_cell.angle_alpha   90.00
_cell.angle_beta   90.00
_cell.angle_gamma   90.00
#
_symmetry.space_group_name_H-M   'P 1'
#
loop_
_entity.id
_entity.type
_entity.pdbx_description
1 polymer ?
#
loop_
_entity_poly.entity_id
_entity_poly.type
_entity_poly.pdbx_seq_one_letter_code
_entity_poly.pdbx_strand_id
1 'polypeptide(L)'
;GNCSKLVFDVEYEKGTTVPTQLFAKIPFPLEGKTFSDRMASSVMQSGAELMEINTSRLLESRLPFPIPRYLFGDISNETSNWILITERIPFGQTEGGRRFDPAYDKMRDFELKGSTSDYYNILIKIGAQMAGWYKAEKLAPITTLDKFFENAALRGPEGYGCRPENSGLSDSEFNAKIKMGADFIECTAKALFPADISNSKFVEIYKAILRTVNAYTAEMTYWCNSKKDYIAWSHGNLNVDNVFFWRSEGQLDVGVLDWGGA
;
A
#
# COMPACT_ATOMS: atom_id res chain seq x y z
N GLY A 1 10.97 -4.04 -6.69
CA GLY A 1 9.72 -4.40 -5.99
C GLY A 1 10.10 -5.07 -4.70
N ASN A 2 9.31 -4.89 -3.64
CA ASN A 2 9.68 -5.35 -2.29
C ASN A 2 9.63 -6.89 -2.13
N CYS A 3 9.13 -7.62 -3.12
CA CYS A 3 9.01 -9.07 -3.13
C CYS A 3 9.15 -9.66 -4.54
N SER A 4 9.46 -10.96 -4.61
CA SER A 4 9.29 -11.79 -5.80
C SER A 4 7.85 -12.27 -5.89
N LYS A 5 7.33 -12.38 -7.11
CA LYS A 5 5.98 -12.89 -7.38
C LYS A 5 6.08 -14.16 -8.22
N LEU A 6 5.37 -15.20 -7.83
CA LEU A 6 5.35 -16.50 -8.50
C LEU A 6 3.92 -16.87 -8.88
N VAL A 7 3.80 -17.47 -10.07
CA VAL A 7 2.56 -18.08 -10.54
C VAL A 7 2.84 -19.55 -10.77
N PHE A 8 2.00 -20.42 -10.21
CA PHE A 8 2.18 -21.86 -10.30
C PHE A 8 0.84 -22.59 -10.20
N ASP A 9 0.78 -23.79 -10.77
CA ASP A 9 -0.38 -24.66 -10.71
C ASP A 9 -0.03 -25.87 -9.85
N VAL A 10 -1.03 -26.38 -9.12
CA VAL A 10 -0.88 -27.56 -8.24
C VAL A 10 -1.94 -28.60 -8.53
N GLU A 11 -1.56 -29.86 -8.38
CA GLU A 11 -2.47 -31.00 -8.38
C GLU A 11 -2.53 -31.58 -6.98
N TYR A 12 -3.74 -31.72 -6.45
CA TYR A 12 -3.95 -32.32 -5.14
C TYR A 12 -4.17 -33.82 -5.31
N GLU A 13 -3.57 -34.61 -4.42
CA GLU A 13 -3.70 -36.08 -4.41
C GLU A 13 -5.17 -36.54 -4.32
N LYS A 14 -6.02 -35.74 -3.66
CA LYS A 14 -7.46 -36.00 -3.49
C LYS A 14 -8.27 -34.89 -4.13
N GLY A 15 -9.48 -35.22 -4.58
CA GLY A 15 -10.46 -34.23 -5.05
C GLY A 15 -10.68 -33.16 -3.99
N THR A 16 -10.65 -31.89 -4.40
CA THR A 16 -10.69 -30.74 -3.49
C THR A 16 -11.50 -29.57 -4.07
N THR A 17 -11.95 -28.68 -3.18
CA THR A 17 -12.53 -27.38 -3.53
C THR A 17 -11.54 -26.22 -3.32
N VAL A 18 -10.29 -26.55 -3.01
CA VAL A 18 -9.19 -25.57 -2.89
C VAL A 18 -8.69 -25.22 -4.30
N PRO A 19 -8.37 -23.94 -4.57
CA PRO A 19 -7.83 -23.51 -5.86
C PRO A 19 -6.57 -24.30 -6.27
N THR A 20 -6.45 -24.62 -7.55
CA THR A 20 -5.29 -25.28 -8.16
C THR A 20 -4.36 -24.30 -8.86
N GLN A 21 -4.86 -23.14 -9.27
CA GLN A 21 -4.06 -22.06 -9.86
C GLN A 21 -3.72 -21.06 -8.77
N LEU A 22 -2.44 -20.95 -8.45
CA LEU A 22 -1.96 -20.23 -7.27
C LEU A 22 -1.02 -19.09 -7.63
N PHE A 23 -0.97 -18.13 -6.71
CA PHE A 23 -0.08 -16.99 -6.73
C PHE A 23 0.66 -16.94 -5.40
N ALA A 24 1.97 -16.72 -5.44
CA ALA A 24 2.75 -16.51 -4.22
C ALA A 24 3.55 -15.21 -4.27
N LYS A 25 3.61 -14.53 -3.12
CA LYS A 25 4.61 -13.51 -2.83
C LYS A 25 5.63 -14.09 -1.87
N ILE A 26 6.90 -13.93 -2.23
CA ILE A 26 8.05 -14.38 -1.44
C ILE A 26 9.15 -13.32 -1.45
N PRO A 27 10.18 -13.43 -0.62
CA PRO A 27 11.24 -12.43 -0.53
C PRO A 27 12.06 -12.32 -1.83
N PHE A 28 12.71 -11.18 -2.05
CA PHE A 28 13.69 -10.97 -3.13
C PHE A 28 15.02 -10.46 -2.54
N PRO A 29 16.19 -10.81 -3.11
CA PRO A 29 16.43 -11.91 -4.05
C PRO A 29 16.50 -13.27 -3.32
N LEU A 30 16.31 -14.37 -4.06
CA LEU A 30 16.45 -15.75 -3.56
C LEU A 30 17.92 -16.20 -3.44
N GLU A 31 18.87 -15.26 -3.37
CA GLU A 31 20.31 -15.52 -3.44
C GLU A 31 21.06 -14.86 -2.27
N GLY A 32 22.02 -15.61 -1.71
CA GLY A 32 22.96 -15.13 -0.70
C GLY A 32 22.50 -15.23 0.77
N LYS A 33 23.44 -15.02 1.70
CA LYS A 33 23.16 -14.84 3.14
C LYS A 33 22.78 -13.38 3.39
N THR A 34 21.57 -12.97 3.03
CA THR A 34 21.12 -11.58 3.21
C THR A 34 20.41 -11.39 4.55
N PHE A 35 21.20 -11.28 5.63
CA PHE A 35 20.69 -10.72 6.90
C PHE A 35 20.45 -9.20 6.81
N SER A 36 21.03 -8.50 5.82
CA SER A 36 21.15 -7.03 5.83
C SER A 36 20.11 -6.25 5.01
N ASP A 37 19.65 -6.76 3.86
CA ASP A 37 18.73 -5.99 3.00
C ASP A 37 17.27 -6.05 3.47
N ARG A 38 17.02 -6.93 4.46
CA ARG A 38 15.67 -7.32 4.86
C ARG A 38 15.19 -6.69 6.15
N MET A 39 16.09 -6.47 7.10
CA MET A 39 15.81 -5.53 8.19
C MET A 39 15.48 -4.16 7.60
N ALA A 40 16.16 -3.77 6.51
CA ALA A 40 15.81 -2.59 5.75
C ALA A 40 14.39 -2.67 5.13
N SER A 41 14.04 -3.74 4.40
CA SER A 41 12.74 -3.81 3.68
C SER A 41 11.52 -4.15 4.55
N SER A 42 11.58 -5.21 5.37
CA SER A 42 10.43 -5.75 6.12
C SER A 42 10.28 -5.20 7.55
N VAL A 43 11.34 -4.58 8.10
CA VAL A 43 11.32 -4.04 9.49
C VAL A 43 11.50 -2.53 9.53
N MET A 44 12.34 -1.94 8.67
CA MET A 44 12.66 -0.51 8.67
C MET A 44 11.95 0.30 7.56
N GLN A 45 11.52 -0.33 6.46
CA GLN A 45 10.81 0.34 5.35
C GLN A 45 9.32 0.05 5.32
N SER A 46 8.87 -1.17 5.62
CA SER A 46 7.44 -1.46 5.78
C SER A 46 7.19 -2.82 6.45
N GLY A 47 6.40 -2.86 7.53
CA GLY A 47 5.77 -4.11 8.02
C GLY A 47 4.62 -4.58 7.12
N ALA A 48 4.75 -4.34 5.81
CA ALA A 48 3.69 -4.50 4.83
C ALA A 48 3.27 -5.96 4.69
N GLU A 49 4.21 -6.89 4.81
CA GLU A 49 3.95 -8.31 4.73
C GLU A 49 3.04 -8.79 5.86
N LEU A 50 3.24 -8.25 7.07
CA LEU A 50 2.39 -8.56 8.21
C LEU A 50 0.97 -8.06 7.98
N MET A 51 0.81 -6.83 7.46
CA MET A 51 -0.50 -6.26 7.14
C MET A 51 -1.19 -7.06 6.03
N GLU A 52 -0.44 -7.48 5.01
CA GLU A 52 -1.00 -8.25 3.91
C GLU A 52 -1.44 -9.65 4.35
N ILE A 53 -0.58 -10.39 5.06
CA ILE A 53 -0.92 -11.71 5.61
C ILE A 53 -2.07 -11.61 6.61
N ASN A 54 -2.08 -10.60 7.49
CA ASN A 54 -3.18 -10.40 8.44
C ASN A 54 -4.48 -10.10 7.73
N THR A 55 -4.47 -9.25 6.70
CA THR A 55 -5.68 -8.94 5.95
C THR A 55 -6.24 -10.19 5.27
N SER A 56 -5.39 -10.95 4.59
CA SER A 56 -5.81 -12.21 3.96
C SER A 56 -6.33 -13.23 4.98
N ARG A 57 -5.59 -13.52 6.05
CA ARG A 57 -5.99 -14.57 7.00
C ARG A 57 -7.17 -14.17 7.91
N LEU A 58 -7.26 -12.90 8.30
CA LEU A 58 -8.24 -12.45 9.31
C LEU A 58 -9.50 -11.84 8.69
N LEU A 59 -9.38 -11.19 7.53
CA LEU A 59 -10.45 -10.34 6.99
C LEU A 59 -11.07 -10.85 5.69
N GLU A 60 -10.51 -11.86 5.00
CA GLU A 60 -11.08 -12.38 3.73
C GLU A 60 -12.59 -12.62 3.79
N SER A 61 -13.06 -13.28 4.85
CA SER A 61 -14.48 -13.60 5.05
C SER A 61 -15.36 -12.43 5.53
N ARG A 62 -14.75 -11.27 5.80
CA ARG A 62 -15.38 -10.11 6.44
C ARG A 62 -15.36 -8.85 5.57
N LEU A 63 -14.62 -8.84 4.47
CA LEU A 63 -14.55 -7.67 3.59
C LEU A 63 -15.84 -7.56 2.74
N PRO A 64 -16.28 -6.31 2.41
CA PRO A 64 -17.49 -6.09 1.61
C PRO A 64 -17.32 -6.42 0.11
N PHE A 65 -16.15 -6.90 -0.29
CA PHE A 65 -15.75 -7.22 -1.64
C PHE A 65 -14.77 -8.40 -1.59
N PRO A 66 -14.57 -9.14 -2.69
CA PRO A 66 -13.65 -10.25 -2.69
C PRO A 66 -12.19 -9.79 -2.70
N ILE A 67 -11.35 -10.59 -2.06
CA ILE A 67 -9.90 -10.62 -2.23
C ILE A 67 -9.51 -12.03 -2.68
N PRO A 68 -8.30 -12.27 -3.20
CA PRO A 68 -7.86 -13.63 -3.53
C PRO A 68 -7.95 -14.53 -2.30
N ARG A 69 -8.57 -15.70 -2.48
CA ARG A 69 -8.69 -16.71 -1.44
C ARG A 69 -7.34 -17.02 -0.81
N TYR A 70 -7.25 -16.90 0.51
CA TYR A 70 -6.04 -17.21 1.27
C TYR A 70 -5.85 -18.73 1.35
N LEU A 71 -4.64 -19.19 1.07
CA LEU A 71 -4.25 -20.59 1.26
C LEU A 71 -3.25 -20.74 2.40
N PHE A 72 -2.19 -19.95 2.36
CA PHE A 72 -1.13 -20.01 3.35
C PHE A 72 -0.40 -18.68 3.46
N GLY A 73 0.11 -18.36 4.63
CA GLY A 73 1.04 -17.26 4.79
C GLY A 73 1.59 -17.20 6.19
N ASP A 74 2.89 -16.94 6.29
CA ASP A 74 3.62 -16.99 7.55
C ASP A 74 4.84 -16.07 7.52
N ILE A 75 5.33 -15.70 8.71
CA ILE A 75 6.55 -14.93 8.92
C ILE A 75 7.41 -15.64 9.98
N SER A 76 8.61 -16.08 9.58
CA SER A 76 9.63 -16.64 10.45
C SER A 76 10.25 -15.53 11.30
N ASN A 77 10.00 -15.51 12.60
CA ASN A 77 10.64 -14.58 13.52
C ASN A 77 12.17 -14.76 13.61
N GLU A 78 12.68 -15.96 13.32
CA GLU A 78 14.12 -16.25 13.36
C GLU A 78 14.86 -15.65 12.16
N THR A 79 14.29 -15.78 10.96
CA THR A 79 14.96 -15.40 9.71
C THR A 79 14.36 -14.15 9.06
N SER A 80 13.28 -13.63 9.63
CA SER A 80 12.34 -12.69 9.01
C SER A 80 11.73 -13.18 7.68
N ASN A 81 11.94 -14.46 7.30
CA ASN A 81 11.33 -15.05 6.10
C ASN A 81 9.84 -14.97 6.09
N TRP A 82 9.24 -14.74 4.94
CA TRP A 82 7.80 -14.73 4.82
C TRP A 82 7.38 -15.34 3.50
N ILE A 83 6.14 -15.80 3.46
CA ILE A 83 5.48 -16.26 2.26
C ILE A 83 4.01 -15.93 2.39
N LEU A 84 3.38 -15.60 1.27
CA LEU A 84 1.93 -15.54 1.13
C LEU A 84 1.55 -16.30 -0.12
N ILE A 85 0.62 -17.23 0.00
CA ILE A 85 0.04 -18.02 -1.08
C ILE A 85 -1.47 -17.76 -1.09
N THR A 86 -1.96 -17.31 -2.24
CA THR A 86 -3.38 -17.10 -2.50
C THR A 86 -3.78 -17.81 -3.79
N GLU A 87 -5.09 -17.84 -4.06
CA GLU A 87 -5.54 -18.15 -5.41
C GLU A 87 -4.96 -17.17 -6.43
N ARG A 88 -4.78 -17.64 -7.66
CA ARG A 88 -4.43 -16.80 -8.80
C ARG A 88 -5.70 -16.17 -9.36
N ILE A 89 -5.70 -14.85 -9.47
CA ILE A 89 -6.75 -14.14 -10.20
C ILE A 89 -6.60 -14.40 -11.71
N PRO A 90 -7.68 -14.80 -12.41
CA PRO A 90 -7.63 -15.15 -13.82
C PRO A 90 -7.72 -13.89 -14.70
N PHE A 91 -6.74 -13.00 -14.58
CA PHE A 91 -6.68 -11.76 -15.37
C PHE A 91 -6.82 -12.04 -16.87
N GLY A 92 -7.69 -11.28 -17.53
CA GLY A 92 -7.96 -11.40 -18.96
C GLY A 92 -8.86 -12.58 -19.36
N GLN A 93 -9.36 -13.40 -18.43
CA GLN A 93 -10.28 -14.48 -18.76
C GLN A 93 -11.61 -13.94 -19.34
N THR A 94 -11.96 -14.37 -20.55
CA THR A 94 -13.19 -13.95 -21.25
C THR A 94 -14.30 -15.00 -21.26
N GLU A 95 -14.01 -16.22 -20.83
CA GLU A 95 -14.94 -17.34 -20.81
C GLU A 95 -15.56 -17.55 -19.42
N GLY A 96 -16.78 -18.11 -19.39
CA GLY A 96 -17.52 -18.36 -18.15
C GLY A 96 -18.43 -17.20 -17.73
N GLY A 97 -19.00 -17.31 -16.51
CA GLY A 97 -19.96 -16.33 -15.98
C GLY A 97 -19.35 -14.98 -15.58
N ARG A 98 -18.02 -14.92 -15.37
CA ARG A 98 -17.28 -13.70 -15.06
C ARG A 98 -16.22 -13.45 -16.11
N ARG A 99 -16.21 -12.25 -16.70
CA ARG A 99 -15.20 -11.81 -17.66
C ARG A 99 -14.24 -10.85 -16.99
N PHE A 100 -12.99 -11.25 -16.80
CA PHE A 100 -11.98 -10.47 -16.10
C PHE A 100 -11.25 -9.52 -17.05
N ASP A 101 -10.95 -8.32 -16.55
CA ASP A 101 -10.04 -7.40 -17.22
C ASP A 101 -8.59 -7.92 -17.11
N PRO A 102 -7.68 -7.49 -18.01
CA PRO A 102 -6.25 -7.73 -17.80
C PRO A 102 -5.79 -7.05 -16.50
N ALA A 103 -4.65 -7.48 -15.97
CA ALA A 103 -3.96 -6.70 -14.95
C ALA A 103 -3.50 -5.38 -15.59
N TYR A 104 -3.81 -4.27 -14.93
CA TYR A 104 -3.43 -2.94 -15.40
C TYR A 104 -2.07 -2.55 -14.83
N ASP A 105 -1.24 -1.92 -15.66
CA ASP A 105 0.04 -1.38 -15.24
C ASP A 105 -0.13 -0.05 -14.49
N LYS A 106 0.87 0.28 -13.68
CA LYS A 106 0.91 1.55 -12.94
C LYS A 106 0.83 2.74 -13.89
N MET A 107 -0.06 3.68 -13.56
CA MET A 107 -0.23 4.94 -14.30
C MET A 107 -0.69 4.72 -15.76
N ARG A 108 -1.35 3.60 -16.05
CA ARG A 108 -1.87 3.23 -17.39
C ARG A 108 -3.39 3.21 -17.46
N ASP A 109 -4.04 4.10 -16.72
CA ASP A 109 -5.50 4.18 -16.62
C ASP A 109 -6.22 4.45 -17.95
N PHE A 110 -5.51 4.96 -18.97
CA PHE A 110 -6.04 5.12 -20.32
C PHE A 110 -6.27 3.76 -21.04
N GLU A 111 -5.79 2.66 -20.47
CA GLU A 111 -5.98 1.29 -20.99
C GLU A 111 -7.25 0.62 -20.43
N LEU A 112 -7.96 1.28 -19.50
CA LEU A 112 -9.22 0.79 -18.95
C LEU A 112 -10.24 0.47 -20.05
N LYS A 113 -10.91 -0.68 -19.96
CA LYS A 113 -11.81 -1.17 -21.03
C LYS A 113 -13.17 -0.47 -21.09
N GLY A 114 -13.49 0.38 -20.11
CA GLY A 114 -14.74 1.12 -20.04
C GLY A 114 -14.50 2.59 -19.71
N SER A 115 -15.55 3.30 -19.33
CA SER A 115 -15.39 4.69 -18.89
C SER A 115 -14.56 4.74 -17.62
N THR A 116 -13.52 5.58 -17.59
CA THR A 116 -12.71 5.83 -16.39
C THR A 116 -13.60 6.16 -15.18
N SER A 117 -14.69 6.91 -15.38
CA SER A 117 -15.64 7.23 -14.31
C SER A 117 -16.21 5.99 -13.61
N ASP A 118 -16.49 4.92 -14.35
CA ASP A 118 -17.14 3.72 -13.80
C ASP A 118 -16.20 2.99 -12.83
N TYR A 119 -14.94 2.88 -13.24
CA TYR A 119 -13.87 2.26 -12.44
C TYR A 119 -13.57 3.08 -11.19
N TYR A 120 -13.42 4.39 -11.31
CA TYR A 120 -13.17 5.25 -10.15
C TYR A 120 -14.36 5.32 -9.20
N ASN A 121 -15.59 5.33 -9.72
CA ASN A 121 -16.80 5.32 -8.90
C ASN A 121 -16.88 4.04 -8.04
N ILE A 122 -16.57 2.87 -8.61
CA ILE A 122 -16.59 1.63 -7.84
C ILE A 122 -15.46 1.56 -6.81
N LEU A 123 -14.26 2.06 -7.13
CA LEU A 123 -13.14 2.15 -6.17
C LEU A 123 -13.47 3.06 -4.98
N ILE A 124 -14.00 4.27 -5.25
CA ILE A 124 -14.42 5.20 -4.20
C ILE A 124 -15.53 4.57 -3.35
N LYS A 125 -16.52 3.93 -3.98
CA LYS A 125 -17.61 3.24 -3.28
C LYS A 125 -17.07 2.16 -2.34
N ILE A 126 -16.13 1.35 -2.79
CA ILE A 126 -15.55 0.27 -1.98
C ILE A 126 -14.67 0.80 -0.86
N GLY A 127 -13.85 1.82 -1.11
CA GLY A 127 -13.11 2.52 -0.06
C GLY A 127 -14.04 3.07 1.03
N ALA A 128 -15.14 3.72 0.62
CA ALA A 128 -16.15 4.25 1.54
C ALA A 128 -16.88 3.13 2.31
N GLN A 129 -17.22 2.02 1.65
CA GLN A 129 -17.84 0.86 2.30
C GLN A 129 -16.90 0.24 3.34
N MET A 130 -15.61 0.09 3.01
CA MET A 130 -14.59 -0.41 3.92
C MET A 130 -14.48 0.46 5.18
N ALA A 131 -14.38 1.78 5.00
CA ALA A 131 -14.34 2.73 6.10
C ALA A 131 -15.61 2.67 6.96
N GLY A 132 -16.78 2.58 6.33
CA GLY A 132 -18.06 2.43 7.03
C GLY A 132 -18.16 1.11 7.80
N TRP A 133 -17.67 -0.01 7.25
CA TRP A 133 -17.67 -1.31 7.92
C TRP A 133 -16.70 -1.36 9.09
N TYR A 134 -15.54 -0.70 8.98
CA TYR A 134 -14.63 -0.50 10.10
C TYR A 134 -15.31 0.28 11.23
N LYS A 135 -15.91 1.44 10.92
CA LYS A 135 -16.59 2.29 11.92
C LYS A 135 -17.80 1.62 12.58
N ALA A 136 -18.50 0.78 11.82
CA ALA A 136 -19.63 -0.01 12.33
C ALA A 136 -19.21 -1.33 12.98
N GLU A 137 -17.91 -1.58 13.17
CA GLU A 137 -17.33 -2.81 13.75
C GLU A 137 -17.78 -4.11 13.04
N LYS A 138 -18.15 -4.00 11.75
CA LYS A 138 -18.60 -5.15 10.93
C LYS A 138 -17.45 -6.05 10.51
N LEU A 139 -16.24 -5.50 10.37
CA LEU A 139 -15.04 -6.29 10.10
C LEU A 139 -14.73 -7.14 11.34
N ALA A 140 -14.54 -6.48 12.47
CA ALA A 140 -14.42 -7.02 13.83
C ALA A 140 -14.56 -5.86 14.82
N PRO A 141 -14.71 -6.13 16.14
CA PRO A 141 -14.57 -5.08 17.16
C PRO A 141 -13.25 -4.33 16.99
N ILE A 142 -13.26 -3.00 17.15
CA ILE A 142 -12.07 -2.14 16.97
C ILE A 142 -10.93 -2.59 17.90
N THR A 143 -11.25 -2.93 19.14
CA THR A 143 -10.27 -3.46 20.11
C THR A 143 -9.60 -4.76 19.67
N THR A 144 -10.23 -5.51 18.76
CA THR A 144 -9.65 -6.71 18.16
C THR A 144 -8.80 -6.35 16.94
N LEU A 145 -9.26 -5.43 16.08
CA LEU A 145 -8.47 -4.95 14.95
C LEU A 145 -7.16 -4.29 15.39
N ASP A 146 -7.21 -3.47 16.44
CA ASP A 146 -6.05 -2.75 16.99
C ASP A 146 -4.92 -3.68 17.48
N LYS A 147 -5.19 -4.98 17.66
CA LYS A 147 -4.17 -6.00 18.00
C LYS A 147 -3.34 -6.45 16.80
N PHE A 148 -3.87 -6.28 15.59
CA PHE A 148 -3.30 -6.82 14.35
C PHE A 148 -2.97 -5.75 13.32
N PHE A 149 -3.61 -4.59 13.40
CA PHE A 149 -3.44 -3.45 12.52
C PHE A 149 -3.12 -2.22 13.34
N GLU A 150 -2.17 -1.40 12.88
CA GLU A 150 -1.76 -0.20 13.60
C GLU A 150 -2.89 0.83 13.64
N ASN A 151 -3.29 1.24 14.83
CA ASN A 151 -4.21 2.36 15.01
C ASN A 151 -3.44 3.63 15.36
N ALA A 152 -3.16 4.41 14.32
CA ALA A 152 -2.51 5.71 14.37
C ALA A 152 -3.14 6.64 15.42
N ALA A 153 -4.46 6.56 15.63
CA ALA A 153 -5.19 7.41 16.58
C ALA A 153 -4.90 7.13 18.05
N LEU A 154 -4.27 5.99 18.36
CA LEU A 154 -3.88 5.63 19.73
C LEU A 154 -2.46 6.07 20.07
N ARG A 155 -1.68 6.50 19.07
CA ARG A 155 -0.29 6.91 19.24
C ARG A 155 -0.24 8.37 19.71
N GLY A 156 0.44 8.61 20.83
CA GLY A 156 0.70 9.95 21.34
C GLY A 156 1.69 10.74 20.47
N PRO A 157 1.79 12.07 20.65
CA PRO A 157 2.69 12.92 19.85
C PRO A 157 4.15 12.46 19.92
N GLU A 158 4.60 11.93 21.06
CA GLU A 158 5.95 11.37 21.24
C GLU A 158 6.19 10.14 20.34
N GLY A 159 5.16 9.32 20.10
CA GLY A 159 5.26 8.17 19.20
C GLY A 159 5.38 8.55 17.74
N TYR A 160 4.97 9.77 17.36
CA TYR A 160 5.23 10.36 16.05
C TYR A 160 6.58 11.06 15.95
N GLY A 161 7.30 11.20 17.07
CA GLY A 161 8.56 11.94 17.13
C GLY A 161 8.39 13.45 17.31
N CYS A 162 7.22 13.93 17.74
CA CYS A 162 7.03 15.34 18.05
C CYS A 162 7.97 15.74 19.20
N ARG A 163 8.66 16.87 19.05
CA ARG A 163 9.63 17.37 20.04
C ARG A 163 9.45 18.88 20.22
N PRO A 164 9.62 19.42 21.44
CA PRO A 164 9.46 20.85 21.70
C PRO A 164 10.36 21.75 20.84
N GLU A 165 11.59 21.29 20.54
CA GLU A 165 12.60 22.09 19.84
C GLU A 165 12.59 21.95 18.30
N ASN A 166 12.52 20.74 17.77
CA ASN A 166 12.47 20.43 16.33
C ASN A 166 12.09 18.96 16.16
N SER A 167 11.00 18.70 15.44
CA SER A 167 10.52 17.33 15.19
C SER A 167 11.02 16.70 13.89
N GLY A 168 11.76 17.47 13.09
CA GLY A 168 12.33 17.06 11.83
C GLY A 168 13.76 16.56 11.91
N LEU A 169 14.43 16.62 10.76
CA LEU A 169 15.85 16.33 10.64
C LEU A 169 16.69 17.37 11.37
N SER A 170 17.91 16.96 11.76
CA SER A 170 18.94 17.89 12.25
C SER A 170 19.30 18.91 11.17
N ASP A 171 19.84 20.06 11.57
CA ASP A 171 20.26 21.11 10.62
C ASP A 171 21.27 20.59 9.60
N SER A 172 22.22 19.74 10.02
CA SER A 172 23.20 19.15 9.12
C SER A 172 22.54 18.26 8.05
N GLU A 173 21.61 17.41 8.46
CA GLU A 173 20.91 16.49 7.53
C GLU A 173 19.97 17.26 6.61
N PHE A 174 19.23 18.23 7.16
CA PHE A 174 18.34 19.09 6.39
C PHE A 174 19.12 19.88 5.33
N ASN A 175 20.20 20.57 5.72
CA ASN A 175 20.99 21.37 4.80
C ASN A 175 21.62 20.51 3.69
N ALA A 176 22.07 19.29 4.00
CA ALA A 176 22.59 18.37 2.99
C ALA A 176 21.51 17.96 1.95
N LYS A 177 20.31 17.57 2.41
CA LYS A 177 19.20 17.17 1.54
C LYS A 177 18.67 18.34 0.72
N ILE A 178 18.54 19.52 1.33
CA ILE A 178 18.08 20.71 0.64
C ILE A 178 19.07 21.20 -0.41
N LYS A 179 20.37 21.14 -0.12
CA LYS A 179 21.38 21.45 -1.13
C LYS A 179 21.24 20.53 -2.33
N MET A 180 21.06 19.22 -2.10
CA MET A 180 20.86 18.25 -3.19
C MET A 180 19.63 18.59 -4.06
N GLY A 181 18.50 18.95 -3.44
CA GLY A 181 17.29 19.36 -4.16
C GLY A 181 17.48 20.67 -4.95
N ALA A 182 18.12 21.66 -4.35
CA ALA A 182 18.43 22.93 -5.00
C ALA A 182 19.40 22.73 -6.18
N ASP A 183 20.50 21.99 -5.99
CA ASP A 183 21.45 21.67 -7.06
C ASP A 183 20.78 20.91 -8.20
N PHE A 184 19.83 20.00 -7.90
CA PHE A 184 19.10 19.28 -8.94
C PHE A 184 18.28 20.23 -9.80
N ILE A 185 17.52 21.15 -9.19
CA ILE A 185 16.72 22.16 -9.91
C ILE A 185 17.63 23.12 -10.69
N GLU A 186 18.65 23.67 -10.04
CA GLU A 186 19.49 24.74 -10.57
C GLU A 186 20.61 24.27 -11.48
N CYS A 187 21.05 23.02 -11.43
CA CYS A 187 22.24 22.55 -12.14
C CYS A 187 21.97 21.34 -13.04
N THR A 188 21.23 20.34 -12.55
CA THR A 188 21.09 19.05 -13.24
C THR A 188 19.89 19.01 -14.18
N ALA A 189 18.73 19.46 -13.72
CA ALA A 189 17.44 19.21 -14.36
C ALA A 189 16.79 20.49 -14.92
N LYS A 190 17.59 21.50 -15.30
CA LYS A 190 17.09 22.79 -15.82
C LYS A 190 16.05 22.65 -16.94
N ALA A 191 16.19 21.65 -17.80
CA ALA A 191 15.28 21.41 -18.92
C ALA A 191 13.93 20.80 -18.51
N LEU A 192 13.82 20.24 -17.30
CA LEU A 192 12.59 19.65 -16.77
C LEU A 192 11.70 20.67 -16.06
N PHE A 193 12.23 21.87 -15.80
CA PHE A 193 11.61 22.87 -14.95
C PHE A 193 11.37 24.17 -15.74
N PRO A 194 10.18 24.79 -15.63
CA PRO A 194 9.97 26.12 -16.16
C PRO A 194 11.04 27.14 -15.70
N ALA A 195 11.31 28.15 -16.53
CA ALA A 195 12.38 29.11 -16.28
C ALA A 195 12.16 29.94 -14.99
N ASP A 196 10.90 30.16 -14.61
CA ASP A 196 10.46 30.88 -13.43
C ASP A 196 10.64 30.11 -12.12
N ILE A 197 10.89 28.79 -12.18
CA ILE A 197 11.20 27.97 -11.00
C ILE A 197 12.69 27.60 -10.89
N SER A 198 13.47 27.84 -11.97
CA SER A 198 14.91 27.54 -12.00
C SER A 198 15.79 28.75 -11.62
N ASN A 199 15.20 29.77 -10.98
CA ASN A 199 15.93 30.96 -10.52
C ASN A 199 16.17 30.94 -9.01
N SER A 200 17.18 31.70 -8.59
CA SER A 200 17.61 31.76 -7.19
C SER A 200 16.51 32.21 -6.24
N LYS A 201 15.60 33.11 -6.69
CA LYS A 201 14.48 33.56 -5.87
C LYS A 201 13.53 32.41 -5.53
N PHE A 202 13.20 31.56 -6.50
CA PHE A 202 12.39 30.36 -6.25
C PHE A 202 13.09 29.41 -5.28
N VAL A 203 14.38 29.18 -5.46
CA VAL A 203 15.16 28.26 -4.63
C VAL A 203 15.22 28.73 -3.17
N GLU A 204 15.33 30.03 -2.93
CA GLU A 204 15.25 30.56 -1.56
C GLU A 204 13.87 30.36 -0.93
N ILE A 205 12.79 30.52 -1.69
CA ILE A 205 11.43 30.21 -1.23
C ILE A 205 11.29 28.70 -0.93
N TYR A 206 11.77 27.85 -1.83
CA TYR A 206 11.78 26.39 -1.67
C TYR A 206 12.49 25.97 -0.38
N LYS A 207 13.69 26.51 -0.11
CA LYS A 207 14.45 26.27 1.12
C LYS A 207 13.67 26.71 2.36
N ALA A 208 13.07 27.89 2.34
CA ALA A 208 12.31 28.43 3.47
C ALA A 208 11.05 27.59 3.79
N ILE A 209 10.30 27.19 2.75
CA ILE A 209 9.13 26.32 2.89
C ILE A 209 9.56 24.98 3.46
N LEU A 210 10.55 24.32 2.87
CA LEU A 210 10.96 23.00 3.33
C LEU A 210 11.58 23.02 4.73
N ARG A 211 12.18 24.13 5.16
CA ARG A 211 12.66 24.29 6.54
C ARG A 211 11.49 24.32 7.51
N THR A 212 10.41 25.00 7.14
CA THR A 212 9.16 25.01 7.92
C THR A 212 8.56 23.60 7.96
N VAL A 213 8.46 22.93 6.81
CA VAL A 213 7.94 21.54 6.75
C VAL A 213 8.79 20.61 7.61
N ASN A 214 10.12 20.69 7.52
CA ASN A 214 11.02 19.88 8.36
C ASN A 214 10.73 20.09 9.84
N ALA A 215 10.65 21.35 10.29
CA ALA A 215 10.40 21.67 11.70
C ALA A 215 9.07 21.12 12.26
N TYR A 216 8.08 20.87 11.39
CA TYR A 216 6.73 20.46 11.78
C TYR A 216 6.29 19.11 11.21
N THR A 217 7.19 18.32 10.63
CA THR A 217 6.80 17.08 9.92
C THR A 217 6.09 16.10 10.85
N ALA A 218 6.61 15.88 12.06
CA ALA A 218 5.98 14.97 13.00
C ALA A 218 4.62 15.49 13.49
N GLU A 219 4.51 16.80 13.79
CA GLU A 219 3.27 17.41 14.24
C GLU A 219 2.21 17.35 13.15
N MET A 220 2.56 17.63 11.90
CA MET A 220 1.65 17.48 10.77
C MET A 220 1.10 16.05 10.69
N THR A 221 1.99 15.04 10.78
CA THR A 221 1.56 13.63 10.76
C THR A 221 0.69 13.28 11.97
N TYR A 222 1.05 13.74 13.17
CA TYR A 222 0.27 13.54 14.38
C TYR A 222 -1.13 14.17 14.24
N TRP A 223 -1.22 15.43 13.80
CA TRP A 223 -2.50 16.12 13.70
C TRP A 223 -3.43 15.47 12.68
N CYS A 224 -2.91 15.00 11.54
CA CYS A 224 -3.65 14.21 10.57
C CYS A 224 -4.22 12.90 11.16
N ASN A 225 -3.59 12.36 12.20
CA ASN A 225 -3.97 11.10 12.86
C ASN A 225 -4.54 11.29 14.27
N SER A 226 -4.75 12.53 14.74
CA SER A 226 -5.18 12.79 16.12
C SER A 226 -6.70 12.66 16.33
N LYS A 227 -7.48 12.79 15.25
CA LYS A 227 -8.95 12.81 15.30
C LYS A 227 -9.51 11.45 14.90
N LYS A 228 -9.93 10.67 15.90
CA LYS A 228 -10.52 9.34 15.72
C LYS A 228 -11.64 9.32 14.67
N ASP A 229 -12.46 10.37 14.61
CA ASP A 229 -13.58 10.45 13.65
C ASP A 229 -13.13 10.49 12.18
N TYR A 230 -11.91 10.94 11.90
CA TYR A 230 -11.33 11.03 10.55
C TYR A 230 -10.45 9.83 10.17
N ILE A 231 -10.35 8.84 11.03
CA ILE A 231 -9.49 7.67 10.82
C ILE A 231 -10.37 6.46 10.58
N ALA A 232 -10.07 5.72 9.53
CA ALA A 232 -10.67 4.43 9.25
C ALA A 232 -9.60 3.45 8.78
N TRP A 233 -9.80 2.17 9.09
CA TRP A 233 -9.02 1.12 8.44
C TRP A 233 -9.28 1.17 6.92
N SER A 234 -8.21 1.13 6.13
CA SER A 234 -8.24 1.37 4.69
C SER A 234 -7.13 0.59 3.99
N HIS A 235 -7.12 0.54 2.66
CA HIS A 235 -6.09 -0.18 1.90
C HIS A 235 -4.71 0.51 1.86
N GLY A 236 -4.66 1.83 2.06
CA GLY A 236 -3.44 2.64 1.91
C GLY A 236 -2.91 2.84 0.47
N ASN A 237 -3.39 2.08 -0.52
CA ASN A 237 -2.92 2.14 -1.92
C ASN A 237 -3.97 1.64 -2.95
N LEU A 238 -5.23 2.04 -2.78
CA LEU A 238 -6.36 1.55 -3.59
C LEU A 238 -6.38 2.20 -4.99
N ASN A 239 -5.52 1.71 -5.87
CA ASN A 239 -5.38 2.15 -7.25
C ASN A 239 -5.74 1.03 -8.23
N VAL A 240 -5.93 1.38 -9.51
CA VAL A 240 -6.35 0.47 -10.59
C VAL A 240 -5.42 -0.74 -10.75
N ASP A 241 -4.13 -0.60 -10.44
CA ASP A 241 -3.13 -1.67 -10.50
C ASP A 241 -3.15 -2.63 -9.28
N ASN A 242 -3.87 -2.27 -8.20
CA ASN A 242 -4.01 -3.07 -6.98
C ASN A 242 -5.39 -3.69 -6.82
N VAL A 243 -6.09 -3.88 -7.93
CA VAL A 243 -7.42 -4.46 -7.95
C VAL A 243 -7.59 -5.36 -9.16
N PHE A 244 -8.63 -6.17 -9.16
CA PHE A 244 -9.05 -6.93 -10.32
C PHE A 244 -10.51 -6.65 -10.62
N PHE A 245 -10.78 -6.26 -11.86
CA PHE A 245 -12.12 -5.99 -12.33
C PHE A 245 -12.67 -7.20 -13.07
N TRP A 246 -13.97 -7.44 -12.93
CA TRP A 246 -14.67 -8.37 -13.80
C TRP A 246 -16.05 -7.85 -14.14
N ARG A 247 -16.63 -8.45 -15.17
CA ARG A 247 -18.03 -8.25 -15.54
C ARG A 247 -18.81 -9.54 -15.38
N SER A 248 -19.88 -9.49 -14.60
CA SER A 248 -20.90 -10.54 -14.50
C SER A 248 -22.21 -9.95 -15.00
N GLU A 249 -22.85 -10.60 -15.99
CA GLU A 249 -24.12 -10.10 -16.56
C GLU A 249 -24.06 -8.64 -17.06
N GLY A 250 -22.86 -8.17 -17.43
CA GLY A 250 -22.61 -6.80 -17.89
C GLY A 250 -22.32 -5.77 -16.80
N GLN A 251 -22.53 -6.11 -15.52
CA GLN A 251 -22.19 -5.25 -14.39
C GLN A 251 -20.69 -5.31 -14.10
N LEU A 252 -20.04 -4.15 -13.97
CA LEU A 252 -18.65 -4.03 -13.51
C LEU A 252 -18.61 -4.22 -12.00
N ASP A 253 -17.77 -5.14 -11.56
CA ASP A 253 -17.41 -5.37 -10.16
C ASP A 253 -15.89 -5.36 -9.99
N VAL A 254 -15.44 -5.32 -8.74
CA VAL A 254 -14.02 -5.24 -8.41
C VAL A 254 -13.71 -5.99 -7.13
N GLY A 255 -12.51 -6.54 -7.08
CA GLY A 255 -11.88 -7.14 -5.92
C GLY A 255 -10.49 -6.57 -5.73
N VAL A 256 -9.92 -6.75 -4.55
CA VAL A 256 -8.80 -5.93 -4.09
C VAL A 256 -7.57 -6.78 -3.74
N LEU A 257 -6.38 -6.26 -4.06
CA LEU A 257 -5.07 -6.93 -3.98
C LEU A 257 -4.06 -6.05 -3.27
N ASP A 258 -2.99 -6.64 -2.75
CA ASP A 258 -1.81 -5.91 -2.26
C ASP A 258 -2.06 -5.05 -1.01
N TRP A 259 -2.39 -5.72 0.10
CA TRP A 259 -2.76 -5.13 1.39
C TRP A 259 -1.57 -4.70 2.26
N GLY A 260 -0.42 -4.42 1.65
CA GLY A 260 0.78 -4.04 2.40
C GLY A 260 0.66 -2.70 3.13
N GLY A 261 -0.20 -1.79 2.66
CA GLY A 261 -0.45 -0.49 3.27
C GLY A 261 -1.68 -0.42 4.16
N ALA A 262 -2.25 -1.57 4.51
CA ALA A 262 -3.53 -1.67 5.24
C ALA A 262 -3.42 -1.32 6.73
#